data_AF-A0A6G3XL66-F1
#
_entry.id   AF-A0A6G3XL66-F1
#
_cell.length_a   1.000
_cell.length_b   1.000
_cell.length_c   1.000
_cell.angle_alpha   90.00
_cell.angle_beta   90.00
_cell.angle_gamma   90.00
#
_symmetry.space_group_name_H-M   'P 1'
#
loop_
_entity.id
_entity.type
_entity.pdbx_description
1 polymer ?
#
loop_
_entity_poly.entity_id
_entity_poly.type
_entity_poly.pdbx_seq_one_letter_code
_entity_poly.pdbx_strand_id
1 'polypeptide(L)'
;DMEQGDEFENVASIEKTGDREITLTFKAPDALFLKALAGDAGIVWNKEQVEKAGRDFGTPGQPDACTGPYRLANWKSGDSITIERYDDYWGEAPLTQRVTFRWATDSALVNALTTGAADGAYAESPNTAAALDGKKGITQYYGPSTSSLVLIPTARGGLKDPAVRRALSLALDRKGIAASGYGGMVQPWSTPVGSGAWG
;
A
#
# COMPACT_ATOMS: atom_id res chain seq x y z
N ASP A 1 -5.84 -16.26 1.92
CA ASP A 1 -4.91 -15.20 2.34
C ASP A 1 -5.54 -14.36 3.41
N MET A 2 -5.32 -14.74 4.67
CA MET A 2 -5.68 -13.97 5.86
C MET A 2 -4.40 -13.42 6.48
N GLU A 3 -3.65 -12.60 5.74
CA GLU A 3 -2.55 -11.84 6.36
C GLU A 3 -3.08 -10.71 7.28
N GLN A 4 -4.34 -10.28 7.12
CA GLN A 4 -4.97 -9.22 7.93
C GLN A 4 -5.74 -9.71 9.17
N GLY A 5 -5.58 -11.00 9.55
CA GLY A 5 -6.15 -11.54 10.78
C GLY A 5 -5.19 -11.47 11.97
N ASP A 6 -3.89 -11.32 11.69
CA ASP A 6 -2.84 -11.44 12.68
C ASP A 6 -2.85 -10.24 13.64
N GLU A 7 -3.30 -9.07 13.19
CA GLU A 7 -3.49 -7.88 14.03
C GLU A 7 -4.51 -8.12 15.15
N PHE A 8 -5.39 -9.11 15.00
CA PHE A 8 -6.38 -9.50 16.00
C PHE A 8 -5.98 -10.76 16.79
N GLU A 9 -4.76 -11.30 16.63
CA GLU A 9 -4.34 -12.56 17.27
C GLU A 9 -4.48 -12.52 18.81
N ASN A 10 -4.12 -11.39 19.41
CA ASN A 10 -4.22 -11.17 20.85
C ASN A 10 -5.64 -10.81 21.32
N VAL A 11 -6.58 -10.56 20.41
CA VAL A 11 -7.97 -10.25 20.77
C VAL A 11 -8.69 -11.56 21.13
N ALA A 12 -9.23 -11.60 22.35
CA ALA A 12 -10.02 -12.71 22.89
C ALA A 12 -11.50 -12.58 22.51
N SER A 13 -12.06 -11.37 22.62
CA SER A 13 -13.44 -11.08 22.22
C SER A 13 -13.61 -9.64 21.77
N ILE A 14 -14.62 -9.43 20.90
CA ILE A 14 -15.11 -8.10 20.48
C ILE A 14 -16.62 -8.12 20.70
N GLU A 15 -17.10 -7.25 21.60
CA GLU A 15 -18.49 -7.25 22.04
C GLU A 15 -19.12 -5.87 21.86
N LYS A 16 -20.33 -5.80 21.29
CA LYS A 16 -21.13 -4.58 21.31
C LYS A 16 -21.68 -4.40 22.74
N THR A 17 -21.07 -3.52 23.51
CA THR A 17 -21.46 -3.24 24.91
C THR A 17 -22.42 -2.06 25.05
N GLY A 18 -22.64 -1.31 23.96
CA GLY A 18 -23.62 -0.21 23.89
C GLY A 18 -23.94 0.17 22.45
N ASP A 19 -24.83 1.14 22.24
CA ASP A 19 -25.30 1.49 20.88
C ASP A 19 -24.22 2.01 19.95
N ARG A 20 -23.19 2.65 20.49
CA ARG A 20 -21.98 3.10 19.78
C ARG A 20 -20.71 2.73 20.53
N GLU A 21 -20.75 1.60 21.22
CA GLU A 21 -19.65 1.14 22.07
C GLU A 21 -19.32 -0.31 21.74
N ILE A 22 -18.03 -0.56 21.54
CA ILE A 22 -17.46 -1.90 21.43
C ILE A 22 -16.40 -2.07 22.52
N THR A 23 -16.43 -3.22 23.19
CA THR A 23 -15.40 -3.62 24.15
C THR A 23 -14.57 -4.74 23.56
N LEU A 24 -13.26 -4.57 23.59
CA LEU A 24 -12.30 -5.59 23.16
C LEU A 24 -11.59 -6.16 24.38
N THR A 25 -11.66 -7.48 24.54
CA THR A 25 -10.92 -8.21 25.58
C THR A 25 -9.68 -8.83 24.95
N PHE A 26 -8.53 -8.72 25.61
CA PHE A 26 -7.26 -9.23 25.10
C PHE A 26 -6.78 -10.44 25.91
N LYS A 27 -6.13 -11.40 25.25
CA LYS A 27 -5.48 -12.57 25.87
C LYS A 27 -4.20 -12.16 26.62
N ALA A 28 -3.53 -11.11 26.13
CA ALA A 28 -2.34 -10.51 26.71
C ALA A 28 -2.27 -9.02 26.32
N PRO A 29 -1.52 -8.17 27.04
CA PRO A 29 -1.34 -6.77 26.66
C PRO A 29 -0.76 -6.63 25.24
N ASP A 30 -1.39 -5.80 24.40
CA ASP A 30 -0.96 -5.52 23.04
C ASP A 30 -0.75 -4.03 22.81
N ALA A 31 0.52 -3.61 22.73
CA ALA A 31 0.89 -2.21 22.53
C ALA A 31 0.81 -1.75 21.07
N LEU A 32 0.65 -2.67 20.11
CA LEU A 32 0.61 -2.36 18.68
C LEU A 32 -0.82 -2.29 18.15
N PHE A 33 -1.79 -2.91 18.83
CA PHE A 33 -3.17 -2.99 18.39
C PHE A 33 -3.79 -1.63 18.01
N LEU A 34 -3.60 -0.59 18.83
CA LEU A 34 -4.12 0.75 18.50
C LEU A 34 -3.48 1.35 17.24
N LYS A 35 -2.22 1.02 16.96
CA LYS A 35 -1.56 1.44 15.71
C LYS A 35 -2.07 0.62 14.53
N ALA A 36 -2.36 -0.66 14.72
CA ALA A 36 -2.97 -1.51 13.70
C ALA A 36 -4.37 -0.98 13.31
N LEU A 37 -5.17 -0.54 14.29
CA LEU A 37 -6.47 0.09 14.03
C LEU A 37 -6.37 1.44 13.30
N ALA A 38 -5.20 2.06 13.22
CA ALA A 38 -5.00 3.25 12.37
C ALA A 38 -4.70 2.88 10.90
N GLY A 39 -4.51 1.59 10.59
CA GLY A 39 -4.34 1.05 9.25
C GLY A 39 -5.51 0.14 8.84
N ASP A 40 -5.21 -0.88 8.03
CA ASP A 40 -6.22 -1.74 7.38
C ASP A 40 -7.12 -2.47 8.39
N ALA A 41 -6.57 -2.89 9.54
CA ALA A 41 -7.34 -3.56 10.59
C ALA A 41 -8.44 -2.66 11.19
N GLY A 42 -8.31 -1.34 11.06
CA GLY A 42 -9.33 -0.37 11.50
C GLY A 42 -10.45 -0.11 10.49
N ILE A 43 -10.38 -0.67 9.28
CA ILE A 43 -11.39 -0.43 8.26
C ILE A 43 -12.71 -1.08 8.68
N VAL A 44 -13.74 -0.25 8.77
CA VAL A 44 -15.11 -0.70 9.07
C VAL A 44 -15.85 -1.01 7.77
N TRP A 45 -16.18 -2.28 7.61
CA TRP A 45 -16.90 -2.78 6.45
C TRP A 45 -18.40 -2.91 6.70
N ASN A 46 -19.21 -2.67 5.67
CA ASN A 46 -20.64 -3.01 5.69
C ASN A 46 -20.80 -4.53 5.67
N LYS A 47 -21.19 -5.09 6.81
CA LYS A 47 -21.36 -6.53 7.01
C LYS A 47 -22.27 -7.19 5.96
N GLU A 48 -23.44 -6.60 5.69
CA GLU A 48 -24.40 -7.17 4.75
C GLU A 48 -23.83 -7.27 3.33
N GLN A 49 -23.14 -6.22 2.88
CA GLN A 49 -22.51 -6.21 1.55
C GLN A 49 -21.38 -7.25 1.44
N VAL A 50 -20.54 -7.36 2.47
CA VAL A 50 -19.46 -8.36 2.53
C VAL A 50 -20.04 -9.78 2.51
N GLU A 51 -21.04 -10.07 3.36
CA GLU A 51 -21.67 -11.38 3.43
C GLU A 51 -22.38 -11.75 2.13
N LYS A 52 -23.06 -10.79 1.49
CA LYS A 52 -23.75 -10.98 0.22
C LYS A 52 -22.76 -11.25 -0.93
N ALA A 53 -21.64 -10.53 -0.98
CA ALA A 53 -20.61 -10.74 -1.98
C ALA A 53 -19.82 -12.05 -1.76
N GLY A 54 -19.71 -12.49 -0.50
CA GLY A 54 -19.07 -13.75 -0.15
C GLY A 54 -17.62 -13.81 -0.67
N ARG A 55 -17.30 -14.85 -1.44
CA ARG A 55 -15.95 -15.04 -2.00
C ARG A 55 -15.60 -14.05 -3.11
N ASP A 56 -16.60 -13.41 -3.69
CA ASP A 56 -16.38 -12.43 -4.75
C ASP A 56 -16.12 -11.03 -4.19
N PHE A 57 -16.24 -10.84 -2.87
CA PHE A 57 -15.92 -9.56 -2.23
C PHE A 57 -14.54 -9.07 -2.63
N GLY A 58 -14.44 -7.79 -3.01
CA GLY A 58 -13.20 -7.20 -3.51
C GLY A 58 -12.88 -7.52 -4.98
N THR A 59 -13.85 -7.99 -5.76
CA THR A 59 -13.70 -8.21 -7.22
C THR A 59 -14.54 -7.23 -8.05
N PRO A 60 -14.21 -7.03 -9.35
CA PRO A 60 -15.02 -6.19 -10.23
C PRO A 60 -16.49 -6.61 -10.27
N GLY A 61 -17.39 -5.64 -10.14
CA GLY A 61 -18.84 -5.86 -10.17
C GLY A 61 -19.49 -6.08 -8.80
N GLN A 62 -18.70 -6.17 -7.72
CA GLN A 62 -19.24 -6.16 -6.36
C GLN A 62 -19.50 -4.74 -5.85
N PRO A 63 -20.50 -4.57 -4.98
CA PRO A 63 -20.78 -3.29 -4.34
C PRO A 63 -19.64 -2.87 -3.41
N ASP A 64 -19.46 -1.55 -3.28
CA ASP A 64 -18.59 -0.97 -2.27
C ASP A 64 -19.15 -1.24 -0.86
N ALA A 65 -18.28 -1.62 0.07
CA ALA A 65 -18.63 -1.89 1.47
C ALA A 65 -17.95 -0.92 2.44
N CYS A 66 -17.25 0.11 1.95
CA CYS A 66 -16.58 1.12 2.75
C CYS A 66 -17.51 2.27 3.16
N THR A 67 -17.03 3.11 4.08
CA THR A 67 -17.70 4.35 4.53
C THR A 67 -16.88 5.60 4.19
N GLY A 68 -15.99 5.47 3.21
CA GLY A 68 -15.05 6.52 2.81
C GLY A 68 -15.68 7.67 2.02
N PRO A 69 -14.87 8.70 1.70
CA PRO A 69 -15.34 9.92 1.03
C PRO A 69 -15.64 9.75 -0.47
N TYR A 70 -15.31 8.59 -1.02
CA TYR A 70 -15.59 8.21 -2.39
C TYR A 70 -16.28 6.85 -2.41
N ARG A 71 -17.11 6.62 -3.43
CA ARG A 71 -17.72 5.33 -3.75
C ARG A 71 -17.18 4.82 -5.08
N LEU A 72 -17.10 3.49 -5.21
CA LEU A 72 -16.79 2.86 -6.49
C LEU A 72 -17.88 3.17 -7.54
N ALA A 73 -17.48 3.77 -8.67
CA ALA A 73 -18.38 4.05 -9.79
C ALA A 73 -18.22 3.05 -10.93
N ASN A 74 -16.99 2.64 -11.23
CA ASN A 74 -16.72 1.64 -12.25
C ASN A 74 -15.36 0.96 -12.04
N TRP A 75 -15.27 -0.34 -12.33
CA TRP A 75 -14.01 -1.09 -12.31
C TRP A 75 -13.89 -1.93 -13.57
N LYS A 76 -12.90 -1.60 -14.41
CA LYS A 76 -12.46 -2.42 -15.53
C LYS A 76 -11.18 -3.15 -15.14
N SER A 77 -11.30 -4.45 -14.89
CA SER A 77 -10.17 -5.28 -14.48
C SER A 77 -8.97 -5.12 -15.42
N GLY A 78 -7.81 -4.79 -14.86
CA GLY A 78 -6.56 -4.56 -15.60
C GLY A 78 -6.47 -3.26 -16.40
N ASP A 79 -7.49 -2.41 -16.42
CA ASP A 79 -7.52 -1.15 -17.19
C ASP A 79 -7.71 0.11 -16.32
N SER A 80 -8.83 0.21 -15.60
CA SER A 80 -9.11 1.38 -14.78
C SER A 80 -10.05 1.14 -13.59
N ILE A 81 -9.93 1.98 -12.56
CA ILE A 81 -10.89 2.15 -11.47
C ILE A 81 -11.34 3.60 -11.47
N THR A 82 -12.65 3.82 -11.48
CA THR A 82 -13.25 5.15 -11.32
C THR A 82 -14.03 5.19 -10.02
N ILE A 83 -13.72 6.20 -9.22
CA ILE A 83 -14.42 6.52 -7.98
C ILE A 83 -15.07 7.89 -8.09
N GLU A 84 -16.22 8.03 -7.45
CA GLU A 84 -16.98 9.28 -7.40
C GLU A 84 -17.19 9.70 -5.96
N ARG A 85 -17.18 11.00 -5.71
CA ARG A 85 -17.39 11.54 -4.37
C ARG A 85 -18.71 11.02 -3.81
N TYR A 86 -18.68 10.61 -2.54
CA TYR A 86 -19.88 10.30 -1.78
C TYR A 86 -20.36 11.56 -1.07
N ASP A 87 -21.42 12.18 -1.57
CA ASP A 87 -21.88 13.49 -1.07
C ASP A 87 -22.42 13.44 0.37
N ASP A 88 -22.81 12.26 0.87
CA ASP A 88 -23.24 12.05 2.27
C ASP A 88 -22.09 11.57 3.18
N TYR A 89 -20.83 11.77 2.78
CA TYR A 89 -19.69 11.43 3.63
C TYR A 89 -19.74 12.19 4.95
N TRP A 90 -19.48 11.48 6.05
CA TRP A 90 -19.59 11.99 7.41
C TRP A 90 -18.47 12.97 7.81
N GLY A 91 -17.38 13.00 7.04
CA GLY A 91 -16.22 13.86 7.26
C GLY A 91 -16.15 15.04 6.29
N GLU A 92 -14.93 15.51 6.02
CA GLU A 92 -14.71 16.58 5.04
C GLU A 92 -14.90 16.07 3.61
N ALA A 93 -15.72 16.79 2.84
CA ALA A 93 -16.01 16.43 1.47
C ALA A 93 -14.77 16.64 0.57
N PRO A 94 -14.42 15.66 -0.28
CA PRO A 94 -13.33 15.84 -1.24
C PRO A 94 -13.59 16.99 -2.22
N LEU A 95 -12.50 17.69 -2.55
CA LEU A 95 -12.50 18.75 -3.56
C LEU A 95 -12.83 18.20 -4.96
N THR A 96 -12.40 16.97 -5.27
CA THR A 96 -12.55 16.38 -6.60
C THR A 96 -13.81 15.50 -6.66
N GLN A 97 -14.66 15.73 -7.67
CA GLN A 97 -15.91 14.96 -7.84
C GLN A 97 -15.68 13.53 -8.33
N ARG A 98 -14.70 13.30 -9.19
CA ARG A 98 -14.44 12.01 -9.82
C ARG A 98 -12.94 11.81 -10.03
N VAL A 99 -12.43 10.64 -9.68
CA VAL A 99 -11.05 10.25 -9.92
C VAL A 99 -11.04 8.95 -10.72
N THR A 100 -10.26 8.89 -11.79
CA THR A 100 -10.04 7.68 -12.56
C THR A 100 -8.58 7.28 -12.46
N PHE A 101 -8.32 6.19 -11.76
CA PHE A 101 -7.03 5.51 -11.75
C PHE A 101 -6.93 4.63 -13.00
N ARG A 102 -5.78 4.67 -13.67
CA ARG A 102 -5.47 3.85 -14.83
C ARG A 102 -4.13 3.17 -14.63
N TRP A 103 -4.01 1.93 -15.07
CA TRP A 103 -2.74 1.25 -15.10
C TRP A 103 -2.02 1.54 -16.43
N ALA A 104 -0.74 1.84 -16.36
CA ALA A 104 0.07 2.21 -17.51
C ALA A 104 1.50 1.66 -17.35
N THR A 105 2.15 1.39 -18.47
CA THR A 105 3.60 1.19 -18.49
C THR A 105 4.32 2.50 -18.21
N ASP A 106 5.58 2.45 -17.76
CA ASP A 106 6.43 3.64 -17.55
C ASP A 106 6.40 4.60 -18.75
N SER A 107 6.54 4.07 -19.97
CA SER A 107 6.51 4.89 -21.19
C SER A 107 5.16 5.56 -21.46
N ALA A 108 4.05 4.84 -21.22
CA ALA A 108 2.71 5.37 -21.37
C ALA A 108 2.41 6.43 -20.29
N LEU A 109 2.91 6.24 -19.08
CA LEU A 109 2.78 7.18 -17.97
C LEU A 109 3.49 8.50 -18.26
N VAL A 110 4.76 8.44 -18.70
CA VAL A 110 5.53 9.62 -19.09
C VAL A 110 4.81 10.41 -20.19
N ASN A 111 4.30 9.71 -21.20
CA ASN A 111 3.55 10.35 -22.28
C ASN A 111 2.25 10.98 -21.78
N ALA A 112 1.49 10.28 -20.94
CA ALA A 112 0.22 10.78 -20.42
C ALA A 112 0.40 12.07 -19.62
N LEU A 113 1.43 12.14 -18.77
CA LEU A 113 1.73 13.34 -18.00
C LEU A 113 2.25 14.47 -18.90
N THR A 114 3.13 14.16 -19.86
CA THR A 114 3.70 15.18 -20.77
C THR A 114 2.65 15.78 -21.70
N THR A 115 1.63 15.00 -22.09
CA THR A 115 0.54 15.45 -22.97
C THR A 115 -0.65 16.06 -22.21
N GLY A 116 -0.66 15.97 -20.87
CA GLY A 116 -1.80 16.40 -20.04
C GLY A 116 -2.99 15.44 -20.09
N ALA A 117 -2.80 14.21 -20.57
CA ALA A 117 -3.82 13.15 -20.52
C ALA A 117 -3.97 12.53 -19.11
N ALA A 118 -3.02 12.80 -18.20
CA ALA A 118 -3.11 12.47 -16.78
C ALA A 118 -2.71 13.70 -15.94
N ASP A 119 -3.43 13.92 -14.83
CA ASP A 119 -3.19 15.03 -13.91
C ASP A 119 -2.04 14.76 -12.92
N GLY A 120 -1.71 13.49 -12.70
CA GLY A 120 -0.69 13.06 -11.75
C GLY A 120 -0.45 11.56 -11.80
N ALA A 121 0.61 11.12 -11.14
CA ALA A 121 0.98 9.72 -11.04
C ALA A 121 1.86 9.44 -9.83
N TYR A 122 1.83 8.19 -9.36
CA TYR A 122 2.89 7.64 -8.53
C TYR A 122 3.99 7.11 -9.45
N ALA A 123 5.08 7.87 -9.58
CA ALA A 123 6.25 7.46 -10.36
C ALA A 123 7.19 6.63 -9.49
N GLU A 124 6.92 5.33 -9.39
CA GLU A 124 7.70 4.40 -8.53
C GLU A 124 9.06 4.03 -9.15
N SER A 125 9.19 4.16 -10.46
CA SER A 125 10.40 3.83 -11.22
C SER A 125 11.33 5.04 -11.32
N PRO A 126 12.61 4.91 -10.94
CA PRO A 126 13.61 5.97 -11.12
C PRO A 126 13.77 6.42 -12.58
N ASN A 127 13.54 5.52 -13.54
CA ASN A 127 13.58 5.84 -14.96
C ASN A 127 12.43 6.78 -15.36
N THR A 128 11.22 6.51 -14.84
CA THR A 128 10.05 7.38 -15.04
C THR A 128 10.29 8.75 -14.44
N ALA A 129 10.78 8.81 -13.20
CA ALA A 129 11.11 10.07 -12.54
C ALA A 129 12.16 10.87 -13.33
N ALA A 130 13.25 10.22 -13.75
CA ALA A 130 14.28 10.87 -14.58
C ALA A 130 13.75 11.36 -15.94
N ALA A 131 12.88 10.60 -16.60
CA ALA A 131 12.30 11.00 -17.89
C ALA A 131 11.35 12.22 -17.79
N LEU A 132 10.77 12.43 -16.61
CA LEU A 132 9.89 13.54 -16.29
C LEU A 132 10.65 14.76 -15.76
N ASP A 133 11.94 14.62 -15.43
CA ASP A 133 12.70 15.69 -14.80
C ASP A 133 12.85 16.90 -15.74
N GLY A 134 12.65 18.10 -15.18
CA GLY A 134 12.67 19.35 -15.94
C GLY A 134 11.58 19.52 -17.01
N LYS A 135 10.62 18.59 -17.15
CA LYS A 135 9.51 18.74 -18.12
C LYS A 135 8.61 19.91 -17.71
N LYS A 136 8.36 20.82 -18.65
CA LYS A 136 7.50 21.99 -18.42
C LYS A 136 6.09 21.54 -17.98
N GLY A 137 5.59 22.13 -16.89
CA GLY A 137 4.24 21.84 -16.38
C GLY A 137 4.15 20.62 -15.47
N ILE A 138 5.27 19.93 -15.23
CA ILE A 138 5.33 18.76 -14.33
C ILE A 138 6.17 19.13 -13.13
N THR A 139 5.62 18.89 -11.93
CA THR A 139 6.34 19.06 -10.66
C THR A 139 6.51 17.70 -10.02
N GLN A 140 7.73 17.38 -9.60
CA GLN A 140 8.04 16.14 -8.90
C GLN A 140 8.22 16.41 -7.40
N TYR A 141 7.65 15.53 -6.58
CA TYR A 141 7.80 15.56 -5.14
C TYR A 141 8.44 14.26 -4.68
N TYR A 142 9.49 14.38 -3.88
CA TYR A 142 10.18 13.24 -3.28
C TYR A 142 9.93 13.25 -1.77
N GLY A 143 9.65 12.08 -1.21
CA GLY A 143 9.41 11.90 0.21
C GLY A 143 9.96 10.57 0.70
N PRO A 144 10.11 10.40 2.03
CA PRO A 144 10.44 9.11 2.62
C PRO A 144 9.44 8.04 2.19
N SER A 145 9.93 6.83 1.94
CA SER A 145 9.11 5.67 1.57
C SER A 145 9.42 4.50 2.49
N THR A 146 8.39 3.72 2.83
CA THR A 146 8.52 2.44 3.53
C THR A 146 8.81 1.28 2.57
N SER A 147 8.79 1.52 1.25
CA SER A 147 9.13 0.52 0.25
C SER A 147 10.57 0.03 0.41
N SER A 148 10.75 -1.29 0.33
CA SER A 148 12.05 -1.91 0.49
C SER A 148 12.23 -3.09 -0.46
N LEU A 149 13.45 -3.28 -0.94
CA LEU A 149 13.86 -4.49 -1.62
C LEU A 149 14.71 -5.31 -0.67
N VAL A 150 14.21 -6.47 -0.25
CA VAL A 150 14.89 -7.36 0.68
C VAL A 150 15.15 -8.72 0.03
N LEU A 151 16.41 -9.16 0.05
CA LEU A 151 16.76 -10.53 -0.29
C LEU A 151 16.67 -11.39 0.98
N ILE A 152 15.60 -12.16 1.10
CA ILE A 152 15.38 -13.06 2.24
C ILE A 152 15.93 -14.45 1.86
N PRO A 153 17.05 -14.91 2.45
CA PRO A 153 17.59 -16.21 2.14
C PRO A 153 16.71 -17.31 2.72
N THR A 154 16.44 -18.35 1.91
CA THR A 154 15.68 -19.52 2.39
C THR A 154 16.55 -20.48 3.19
N ALA A 155 15.97 -21.30 4.06
CA ALA A 155 16.68 -22.36 4.80
C ALA A 155 16.73 -23.70 4.01
N ARG A 156 16.95 -23.64 2.70
CA ARG A 156 16.91 -24.81 1.80
C ARG A 156 18.25 -25.02 1.09
N GLY A 157 18.60 -26.27 0.81
CA GLY A 157 19.84 -26.63 0.12
C GLY A 157 21.10 -26.06 0.79
N GLY A 158 22.02 -25.52 -0.02
CA GLY A 158 23.25 -24.87 0.46
C GLY A 158 23.03 -23.62 1.32
N LEU A 159 21.84 -23.00 1.26
CA LEU A 159 21.50 -21.86 2.11
C LEU A 159 21.15 -22.26 3.55
N LYS A 160 21.11 -23.56 3.89
CA LYS A 160 21.03 -24.02 5.28
C LYS A 160 22.23 -23.56 6.10
N ASP A 161 23.41 -23.53 5.48
CA ASP A 161 24.64 -23.08 6.14
C ASP A 161 24.63 -21.54 6.31
N PRO A 162 24.66 -21.02 7.56
CA PRO A 162 24.76 -19.59 7.81
C PRO A 162 26.01 -18.94 7.21
N ALA A 163 27.12 -19.67 7.05
CA ALA A 163 28.34 -19.16 6.42
C ALA A 163 28.12 -18.85 4.94
N VAL A 164 27.35 -19.69 4.23
CA VAL A 164 26.98 -19.47 2.82
C VAL A 164 26.09 -18.21 2.70
N ARG A 165 25.08 -18.07 3.56
CA ARG A 165 24.21 -16.88 3.57
C ARG A 165 25.01 -15.60 3.85
N ARG A 166 25.97 -15.66 4.77
CA ARG A 166 26.86 -14.54 5.09
C ARG A 166 27.76 -14.19 3.91
N ALA A 167 28.37 -15.17 3.25
CA ALA A 167 29.23 -14.95 2.08
C ALA A 167 28.47 -14.28 0.94
N LEU A 168 27.26 -14.77 0.61
CA LEU A 168 26.40 -14.16 -0.41
C LEU A 168 25.99 -12.73 -0.05
N SER A 169 25.64 -12.49 1.22
CA SER A 169 25.28 -11.14 1.69
C SER A 169 26.45 -10.16 1.57
N LEU A 170 27.67 -10.58 1.87
CA LEU A 170 28.89 -9.76 1.75
C LEU A 170 29.30 -9.51 0.30
N ALA A 171 28.97 -10.43 -0.61
CA ALA A 171 29.26 -10.28 -2.04
C ALA A 171 28.37 -9.25 -2.75
N LEU A 172 27.26 -8.83 -2.15
CA LEU A 172 26.34 -7.84 -2.73
C LEU A 172 26.87 -6.42 -2.60
N ASP A 173 27.21 -5.80 -3.74
CA ASP A 173 27.47 -4.37 -3.83
C ASP A 173 26.16 -3.56 -3.76
N ARG A 174 25.65 -3.37 -2.54
CA ARG A 174 24.41 -2.62 -2.30
C ARG A 174 24.53 -1.15 -2.72
N LYS A 175 25.72 -0.55 -2.60
CA LYS A 175 25.94 0.84 -3.02
C LYS A 175 25.88 0.96 -4.53
N GLY A 176 26.53 0.04 -5.25
CA GLY A 176 26.44 -0.07 -6.70
C GLY A 176 25.01 -0.24 -7.17
N ILE A 177 24.26 -1.18 -6.58
CA ILE A 177 22.84 -1.40 -6.89
C ILE A 177 22.00 -0.13 -6.69
N ALA A 178 22.16 0.55 -5.55
CA ALA A 178 21.42 1.78 -5.26
C ALA A 178 21.75 2.90 -6.25
N ALA A 179 23.03 3.05 -6.62
CA ALA A 179 23.48 4.09 -7.54
C ALA A 179 23.04 3.82 -8.99
N SER A 180 23.34 2.64 -9.54
CA SER A 180 23.12 2.33 -10.95
C SER A 180 21.72 1.80 -11.24
N GLY A 181 21.18 0.94 -10.36
CA GLY A 181 19.87 0.32 -10.54
C GLY A 181 18.71 1.25 -10.21
N TYR A 182 18.93 2.22 -9.31
CA TYR A 182 17.87 3.10 -8.81
C TYR A 182 18.18 4.59 -8.95
N GLY A 183 19.23 4.97 -9.68
CA GLY A 183 19.59 6.38 -9.90
C GLY A 183 19.89 7.16 -8.61
N GLY A 184 20.31 6.48 -7.54
CA GLY A 184 20.55 7.08 -6.24
C GLY A 184 19.30 7.47 -5.44
N MET A 185 18.10 7.08 -5.89
CA MET A 185 16.83 7.40 -5.22
C MET A 185 16.51 6.46 -4.03
N VAL A 186 17.31 5.40 -3.86
CA VAL A 186 17.20 4.47 -2.73
C VAL A 186 18.50 4.46 -1.94
N GLN A 187 18.42 4.08 -0.68
CA GLN A 187 19.56 3.98 0.22
C GLN A 187 19.73 2.55 0.72
N PRO A 188 20.96 1.99 0.72
CA PRO A 188 21.22 0.70 1.32
C PRO A 188 20.89 0.70 2.82
N TRP A 189 20.14 -0.30 3.29
CA TRP A 189 19.89 -0.50 4.72
C TRP A 189 20.80 -1.58 5.29
N SER A 190 21.29 -1.35 6.50
CA SER A 190 22.05 -2.33 7.30
C SER A 190 21.15 -3.12 8.26
N THR A 191 19.91 -2.70 8.42
CA THR A 191 18.90 -3.28 9.31
C THR A 191 17.68 -3.74 8.53
N PRO A 192 16.91 -4.72 9.02
CA PRO A 192 15.65 -5.15 8.38
C PRO A 192 14.58 -4.05 8.34
N VAL A 193 14.68 -3.08 9.26
CA VAL A 193 13.80 -1.91 9.33
C VAL A 193 14.49 -0.72 8.68
N GLY A 194 13.75 -0.04 7.81
CA GLY A 194 14.21 1.13 7.07
C GLY A 194 14.14 2.43 7.84
N SER A 195 14.75 3.47 7.25
CA SER A 195 14.62 4.85 7.75
C SER A 195 13.15 5.26 7.79
N GLY A 196 12.62 5.56 8.98
CA GLY A 196 11.21 5.93 9.20
C GLY A 196 10.44 4.96 10.10
N ALA A 197 10.98 3.76 10.33
CA ALA A 197 10.51 2.89 11.40
C ALA A 197 11.03 3.40 12.76
N TRP A 198 10.23 3.23 13.82
CA TRP A 198 10.67 3.47 15.19
C TRP A 198 11.40 2.22 15.72
N GLY A 199 12.69 2.36 16.08
CA GLY A 199 13.55 1.27 16.59
C GLY A 199 14.81 1.09 15.76
#